data_AF-A0A940RL81-F1
#
_entry.id   AF-A0A940RL81-F1
#
_cell.length_a   1.000
_cell.length_b   1.000
_cell.length_c   1.000
_cell.angle_alpha   90.00
_cell.angle_beta   90.00
_cell.angle_gamma   90.00
#
_symmetry.space_group_name_H-M   'P 1'
#
loop_
_entity.id
_entity.type
_entity.pdbx_description
1 polymer ?
#
loop_
_entity_poly.entity_id
_entity_poly.type
_entity_poly.pdbx_seq_one_letter_code
_entity_poly.pdbx_strand_id
1 'polypeptide(L)'
;MEEVLREFASHIALATELVCVLCIAIGSIVALVRVAIALARGRGTDMKARHEIFIVYAGWIILALEFALAADIVRTAIAPTWDQIGQLAAIAAIRTGLNYFLNKDVDERQEAMAAEA
;
A
#
# COMPACT_ATOMS: atom_id res chain seq x y z
N MET A 1 -12.39 -5.28 31.75
CA MET A 1 -12.94 -4.22 30.86
C MET A 1 -11.92 -3.83 29.80
N GLU A 2 -10.64 -3.61 30.15
CA GLU A 2 -9.56 -3.35 29.19
C GLU A 2 -9.25 -4.53 28.24
N GLU A 3 -9.26 -5.77 28.72
CA GLU A 3 -9.05 -6.96 27.86
C GLU A 3 -10.11 -7.10 26.76
N VAL A 4 -11.38 -6.88 27.12
CA VAL A 4 -12.50 -6.90 26.18
C VAL A 4 -12.31 -5.82 25.11
N LEU A 5 -11.93 -4.60 25.50
CA LEU A 5 -11.68 -3.51 24.56
C LEU A 5 -10.52 -3.80 23.60
N ARG A 6 -9.42 -4.40 24.10
CA ARG A 6 -8.28 -4.80 23.25
C ARG A 6 -8.67 -5.89 22.25
N GLU A 7 -9.44 -6.87 22.69
CA GLU A 7 -9.92 -7.95 21.83
C GLU A 7 -10.83 -7.39 20.71
N PHE A 8 -11.78 -6.53 21.04
CA PHE A 8 -12.64 -5.87 20.06
C PHE A 8 -11.85 -5.02 19.06
N ALA A 9 -10.92 -4.21 19.53
CA ALA A 9 -10.10 -3.37 18.66
C ALA A 9 -9.18 -4.21 17.74
N SER A 10 -8.63 -5.32 18.25
CA SER A 10 -7.86 -6.27 17.42
C SER A 10 -8.71 -6.82 16.27
N HIS A 11 -9.95 -7.23 16.55
CA HIS A 11 -10.88 -7.68 15.51
C HIS A 11 -11.20 -6.58 14.49
N ILE A 12 -11.33 -5.33 14.93
CA ILE A 12 -11.54 -4.18 14.03
C ILE A 12 -10.31 -3.96 13.14
N ALA A 13 -9.10 -3.96 13.71
CA ALA A 13 -7.88 -3.80 12.94
C ALA A 13 -7.73 -4.90 11.87
N LEU A 14 -8.02 -6.15 12.25
CA LEU A 14 -7.93 -7.32 11.36
C LEU A 14 -9.00 -7.26 10.26
N ALA A 15 -10.23 -6.87 10.58
CA ALA A 15 -11.28 -6.65 9.59
C ALA A 15 -10.91 -5.53 8.60
N THR A 16 -10.33 -4.45 9.09
CA THR A 16 -9.90 -3.31 8.27
C THR A 16 -8.74 -3.71 7.35
N GLU A 17 -7.80 -4.51 7.85
CA GLU A 17 -6.71 -5.08 7.08
C GLU A 17 -7.21 -6.04 5.99
N LEU A 18 -8.22 -6.86 6.28
CA LEU A 18 -8.87 -7.70 5.28
C LEU A 18 -9.46 -6.85 4.15
N VAL A 19 -10.15 -5.74 4.48
CA VAL A 19 -10.69 -4.82 3.48
C VAL A 19 -9.57 -4.21 2.62
N CYS A 20 -8.46 -3.81 3.22
CA CYS A 20 -7.27 -3.33 2.49
C CYS A 20 -6.80 -4.38 1.46
N VAL A 21 -6.60 -5.63 1.89
CA VAL A 21 -6.18 -6.73 1.00
C VAL A 21 -7.18 -6.94 -0.13
N LEU A 22 -8.47 -6.90 0.16
CA LEU A 22 -9.52 -7.03 -0.86
C LEU A 22 -9.50 -5.89 -1.86
N CYS A 23 -9.32 -4.64 -1.43
CA CYS A 23 -9.19 -3.49 -2.32
C CYS A 23 -8.01 -3.66 -3.29
N ILE A 24 -6.84 -4.10 -2.79
CA ILE A 24 -5.66 -4.36 -3.62
C ILE A 24 -5.94 -5.50 -4.60
N ALA A 25 -6.53 -6.60 -4.13
CA ALA A 25 -6.84 -7.76 -4.97
C ALA A 25 -7.80 -7.40 -6.12
N ILE A 26 -8.91 -6.71 -5.80
CA ILE A 26 -9.90 -6.28 -6.79
C ILE A 26 -9.28 -5.30 -7.78
N GLY A 27 -8.56 -4.28 -7.30
CA GLY A 27 -7.88 -3.31 -8.14
C GLY A 27 -6.89 -3.98 -9.10
N SER A 28 -6.13 -4.95 -8.61
CA SER A 28 -5.15 -5.71 -9.39
C SER A 28 -5.82 -6.55 -10.48
N ILE A 29 -6.89 -7.27 -10.14
CA ILE A 29 -7.66 -8.07 -11.12
C ILE A 29 -8.24 -7.17 -12.21
N VAL A 30 -8.86 -6.04 -11.84
CA VAL A 30 -9.44 -5.09 -12.79
C VAL A 30 -8.35 -4.51 -13.71
N ALA A 31 -7.21 -4.11 -13.16
CA ALA A 31 -6.09 -3.59 -13.94
C ALA A 31 -5.55 -4.63 -14.93
N LEU A 32 -5.34 -5.87 -14.47
CA LEU A 32 -4.86 -6.97 -15.30
C LEU A 32 -5.81 -7.29 -16.45
N VAL A 33 -7.11 -7.39 -16.18
CA VAL A 33 -8.13 -7.65 -17.22
C VAL A 33 -8.14 -6.54 -18.26
N ARG A 34 -8.07 -5.27 -17.84
CA ARG A 34 -8.04 -4.13 -18.77
C ARG A 34 -6.77 -4.11 -19.62
N VAL A 35 -5.62 -4.41 -19.03
CA VAL A 35 -4.35 -4.53 -19.78
C VAL A 35 -4.44 -5.67 -20.80
N ALA A 36 -4.94 -6.84 -20.41
CA ALA A 36 -5.09 -7.98 -21.32
C ALA A 36 -6.01 -7.65 -22.50
N ILE A 37 -7.14 -6.99 -22.26
CA ILE A 37 -8.06 -6.54 -23.32
C ILE A 37 -7.39 -5.50 -24.22
N ALA A 38 -6.64 -4.54 -23.67
CA ALA A 38 -5.95 -3.52 -24.45
C ALA A 38 -4.88 -4.12 -25.36
N LEU A 39 -4.13 -5.11 -24.86
CA LEU A 39 -3.15 -5.87 -25.64
C LEU A 39 -3.82 -6.69 -26.75
N ALA A 40 -4.88 -7.43 -26.44
CA ALA A 40 -5.62 -8.25 -27.41
C ALA A 40 -6.24 -7.41 -28.55
N ARG A 41 -6.61 -6.15 -28.28
CA ARG A 41 -7.14 -5.20 -29.27
C ARG A 41 -6.06 -4.43 -30.04
N GLY A 42 -4.78 -4.75 -29.86
CA GLY A 42 -3.67 -4.05 -30.51
C GLY A 42 -3.47 -2.60 -30.03
N ARG A 43 -4.16 -2.17 -28.97
CA ARG A 43 -4.00 -0.84 -28.33
C ARG A 43 -3.00 -0.87 -27.18
N GLY A 44 -2.19 -1.93 -27.12
CA GLY A 44 -1.20 -2.13 -26.08
C GLY A 44 -0.18 -1.00 -25.97
N THR A 45 0.09 -0.26 -27.05
CA THR A 45 1.02 0.88 -27.10
C THR A 45 0.34 2.23 -26.92
N ASP A 46 -0.99 2.27 -26.80
CA ASP A 46 -1.73 3.52 -26.61
C ASP A 46 -1.49 4.06 -25.21
N MET A 47 -0.75 5.15 -25.14
CA MET A 47 -0.40 5.84 -23.89
C MET A 47 -1.65 6.24 -23.10
N LYS A 48 -2.74 6.63 -23.79
CA LYS A 48 -3.98 7.07 -23.15
C LYS A 48 -4.66 5.90 -22.44
N ALA A 49 -4.74 4.74 -23.09
CA ALA A 49 -5.34 3.54 -22.53
C ALA A 49 -4.57 3.04 -21.30
N ARG A 50 -3.24 3.06 -21.34
CA ARG A 50 -2.39 2.70 -20.18
C ARG A 50 -2.58 3.67 -19.01
N HIS A 51 -2.61 4.97 -19.30
CA HIS A 51 -2.79 6.00 -18.28
C HIS A 51 -4.15 5.90 -17.58
N GLU A 52 -5.22 5.62 -18.31
CA GLU A 52 -6.55 5.42 -17.73
C GLU A 52 -6.59 4.21 -16.79
N ILE A 53 -5.99 3.09 -17.19
CA ILE A 53 -5.89 1.89 -16.35
C ILE A 53 -5.08 2.21 -15.08
N PHE A 54 -3.98 2.95 -15.22
CA PHE A 54 -3.15 3.36 -14.09
C PHE A 54 -3.93 4.24 -13.10
N ILE A 55 -4.67 5.26 -13.55
CA ILE A 55 -5.47 6.12 -12.65
C ILE A 55 -6.48 5.29 -11.86
N VAL A 56 -7.18 4.37 -12.52
CA VAL A 56 -8.18 3.52 -11.87
C VAL A 56 -7.52 2.63 -10.82
N TYR A 57 -6.39 2.01 -11.16
CA TYR A 57 -5.64 1.17 -10.22
C TYR A 57 -5.08 1.97 -9.04
N ALA A 58 -4.54 3.16 -9.30
CA ALA A 58 -4.04 4.07 -8.26
C ALA A 58 -5.14 4.43 -7.25
N GLY A 59 -6.38 4.64 -7.70
CA GLY A 59 -7.53 4.85 -6.81
C GLY A 59 -7.79 3.67 -5.86
N TRP A 60 -7.69 2.43 -6.33
CA TRP A 60 -7.80 1.24 -5.49
C TRP A 60 -6.67 1.13 -4.46
N ILE A 61 -5.44 1.48 -4.86
CA ILE A 61 -4.28 1.48 -3.96
C ILE A 61 -4.42 2.55 -2.88
N ILE A 62 -4.83 3.77 -3.24
CA ILE A 62 -5.07 4.84 -2.28
C ILE A 62 -6.13 4.41 -1.25
N LEU A 63 -7.25 3.83 -1.72
CA LEU A 63 -8.28 3.33 -0.83
C LEU A 63 -7.76 2.24 0.13
N ALA A 64 -6.96 1.30 -0.38
CA ALA A 64 -6.34 0.28 0.46
C ALA A 64 -5.38 0.88 1.50
N LEU A 65 -4.63 1.92 1.14
CA LEU A 65 -3.72 2.61 2.05
C LEU A 65 -4.47 3.31 3.21
N GLU A 66 -5.62 3.91 2.94
CA GLU A 66 -6.47 4.49 4.00
C GLU A 66 -6.95 3.43 4.99
N PHE A 67 -7.34 2.25 4.50
CA PHE A 67 -7.71 1.12 5.37
C PHE A 67 -6.52 0.55 6.15
N ALA A 68 -5.35 0.44 5.52
CA ALA A 68 -4.13 0.03 6.20
C ALA A 68 -3.76 1.02 7.32
N LEU A 69 -3.84 2.32 7.05
CA LEU A 69 -3.62 3.37 8.03
C LEU A 69 -4.62 3.29 9.18
N ALA A 70 -5.91 3.08 8.90
CA ALA A 70 -6.93 2.91 9.92
C ALA A 70 -6.65 1.68 10.81
N ALA A 71 -6.26 0.54 10.24
CA ALA A 71 -5.86 -0.64 11.00
C ALA A 71 -4.65 -0.37 11.90
N ASP A 72 -3.66 0.39 11.39
CA ASP A 72 -2.47 0.79 12.15
C ASP A 72 -2.82 1.75 13.30
N ILE A 73 -3.71 2.71 13.09
CA ILE A 73 -4.22 3.61 14.15
C ILE A 73 -4.94 2.82 15.25
N VAL A 74 -5.77 1.83 14.89
CA VAL A 74 -6.47 0.99 15.87
C VAL A 74 -5.47 0.17 16.69
N ARG A 75 -4.42 -0.38 16.07
CA ARG A 75 -3.35 -1.10 16.77
C ARG A 75 -2.56 -0.21 17.73
N THR A 76 -2.26 1.02 17.33
CA THR A 76 -1.53 1.96 18.20
C THR A 76 -2.39 2.44 19.37
N ALA A 77 -3.70 2.58 19.18
CA ALA A 77 -4.64 3.01 20.22
C ALA A 77 -4.81 1.99 21.36
N ILE A 78 -4.51 0.70 21.14
CA ILE A 78 -4.75 -0.38 22.12
C ILE A 78 -3.48 -0.95 22.77
N ALA A 79 -2.29 -0.45 22.42
CA ALA A 79 -1.04 -0.90 23.02
C ALA A 79 -0.67 -0.05 24.25
N PRO A 80 -0.81 -0.61 25.46
CA PRO A 80 0.38 -0.58 26.33
C PRO A 80 0.79 -1.99 26.77
N THR A 81 1.82 -2.55 26.12
CA THR A 81 2.78 -3.54 26.66
C THR A 81 4.07 -3.44 25.84
N TRP A 82 5.24 -3.49 26.50
CA TRP A 82 6.56 -3.25 25.87
C TRP A 82 6.87 -4.16 24.67
N ASP A 83 6.39 -5.40 24.67
CA ASP A 83 6.60 -6.37 23.60
C ASP A 83 5.89 -5.97 22.28
N GLN A 84 4.65 -5.49 22.40
CA GLN A 84 3.85 -5.01 21.27
C GLN A 84 4.33 -3.65 20.74
N ILE A 85 4.85 -2.78 21.63
CA ILE A 85 5.52 -1.52 21.22
C ILE A 85 6.78 -1.85 20.42
N GLY A 86 7.55 -2.87 20.82
CA GLY A 86 8.73 -3.33 20.07
C GLY A 86 8.38 -3.82 18.66
N GLN A 87 7.28 -4.58 18.51
CA GLN A 87 6.84 -5.08 17.20
C GLN A 87 6.35 -3.95 16.29
N LEU A 88 5.61 -2.99 16.83
CA LEU A 88 5.17 -1.80 16.11
C LEU A 88 6.36 -0.92 15.67
N ALA A 89 7.33 -0.72 16.57
CA ALA A 89 8.57 0.01 16.26
C ALA A 89 9.39 -0.68 15.17
N ALA A 90 9.44 -2.02 15.16
CA ALA A 90 10.11 -2.78 14.12
C ALA A 90 9.44 -2.60 12.74
N ILE A 91 8.10 -2.67 12.68
CA ILE A 91 7.36 -2.43 11.42
C ILE A 91 7.58 -1.00 10.92
N ALA A 92 7.51 0.00 11.81
CA ALA A 92 7.75 1.40 11.48
C ALA A 92 9.19 1.63 10.98
N ALA A 93 10.19 1.00 11.62
CA ALA A 93 11.58 1.07 11.22
C ALA A 93 11.82 0.43 9.84
N ILE A 94 11.23 -0.75 9.58
CA ILE A 94 11.31 -1.41 8.27
C ILE A 94 10.70 -0.53 7.18
N ARG A 95 9.50 0.02 7.42
CA ARG A 95 8.83 0.92 6.45
C ARG A 95 9.66 2.17 6.18
N THR A 96 10.23 2.77 7.22
CA THR A 96 11.07 3.98 7.09
C THR A 96 12.37 3.66 6.34
N GLY A 97 13.04 2.56 6.69
CA GLY A 97 14.28 2.13 6.05
C GLY A 97 14.10 1.80 4.58
N LEU A 98 13.09 0.98 4.23
CA LEU A 98 12.78 0.66 2.84
C LEU A 98 12.44 1.90 2.03
N ASN A 99 11.58 2.78 2.56
CA ASN A 99 11.18 3.98 1.84
C ASN A 99 12.34 4.98 1.68
N TYR A 100 13.27 5.01 2.63
CA TYR A 100 14.49 5.81 2.54
C TYR A 100 15.44 5.28 1.47
N PHE A 101 15.76 3.97 1.48
CA PHE A 101 16.64 3.36 0.49
C PHE A 101 16.07 3.46 -0.93
N LEU A 102 14.76 3.27 -1.09
CA LEU A 102 14.13 3.33 -2.40
C LEU A 102 14.15 4.74 -2.98
N ASN A 103 13.86 5.77 -2.18
CA ASN A 103 13.98 7.16 -2.64
C ASN A 103 15.43 7.53 -2.94
N LYS A 104 16.37 7.09 -2.10
CA LYS A 104 17.81 7.35 -2.31
C LYS A 104 18.33 6.73 -3.61
N ASP A 105 17.96 5.49 -3.93
CA ASP A 105 18.33 4.84 -5.19
C ASP A 105 17.71 5.54 -6.41
N VAL A 106 16.50 6.07 -6.26
CA VAL A 106 15.83 6.84 -7.32
C VAL A 106 16.53 8.16 -7.56
N ASP A 107 16.90 8.89 -6.49
CA ASP A 107 17.61 10.16 -6.59
C ASP A 107 19.00 9.98 -7.20
N GLU A 108 19.79 8.99 -6.76
CA GLU A 108 21.11 8.70 -7.32
C GLU A 108 21.05 8.37 -8.82
N ARG A 109 20.00 7.65 -9.26
CA ARG A 109 19.79 7.36 -10.69
C ARG A 109 19.37 8.60 -11.49
N GLN A 110 18.62 9.53 -10.90
CA GLN A 110 18.25 10.78 -11.56
C GLN A 110 19.45 11.72 -11.71
N GLU A 111 20.29 11.82 -10.68
CA GLU A 111 21.51 12.64 -10.72
C GLU A 111 22.52 12.11 -11.73
N ALA A 112 22.70 10.79 -11.84
CA ALA A 112 23.55 10.18 -12.85
C ALA A 112 23.09 10.50 -14.29
N MET A 113 21.77 10.46 -14.56
CA MET A 113 21.24 10.82 -15.88
C MET A 113 21.35 12.32 -16.19
N ALA A 114 21.33 13.19 -15.18
CA ALA A 114 21.51 14.63 -15.37
C ALA A 114 22.98 15.03 -15.59
N ALA A 115 23.93 14.25 -15.08
CA ALA A 115 25.36 14.46 -15.29
C ALA A 115 25.87 13.97 -16.65
N GLU A 116 25.13 13.05 -17.30
CA GLU A 116 25.43 12.54 -18.64
C GLU A 116 24.74 13.32 -19.79
N ALA A 117 23.90 14.32 -19.48
CA ALA A 117 23.20 15.18 -20.44
C ALA A 117 23.86 16.56 -20.59
#